data_AF-A0A944RJY4-F1
#
_entry.id   AF-A0A944RJY4-F1
#
_cell.length_a   1.000
_cell.length_b   1.000
_cell.length_c   1.000
_cell.angle_alpha   90.00
_cell.angle_beta   90.00
_cell.angle_gamma   90.00
#
_symmetry.space_group_name_H-M   'P 1'
#
loop_
_entity.id
_entity.type
_entity.pdbx_description
1 polymer ?
#
loop_
_entity_poly.entity_id
_entity_poly.type
_entity_poly.pdbx_seq_one_letter_code
_entity_poly.pdbx_strand_id
1 'polypeptide(L)'
;MVEAPTLTIEAAPDDPPEVNLWRWVILQAMRDAEGKLSAVQPPYRERVKTEATRWIGSKDFVEVCHLAMLDPEAVFDGVQNYLQEKAHA
;
A
#
# COMPACT_ATOMS: atom_id res chain seq x y z
N MET A 1 2.65 14.61 -22.66
CA MET A 1 3.00 14.24 -21.27
C MET A 1 1.71 13.85 -20.60
N VAL A 2 1.49 12.56 -20.34
CA VAL A 2 0.31 12.09 -19.61
C VAL A 2 0.72 12.11 -18.15
N GLU A 3 0.04 12.91 -17.33
CA GLU A 3 0.28 12.89 -15.88
C GLU A 3 0.04 11.46 -15.37
N ALA A 4 1.02 10.90 -14.67
CA ALA A 4 0.84 9.61 -14.02
C ALA A 4 -0.32 9.75 -13.02
N PRO A 5 -1.28 8.81 -13.00
CA PRO A 5 -2.39 8.88 -12.07
C PRO A 5 -1.83 8.91 -10.64
N THR A 6 -2.07 10.01 -9.94
CA THR A 6 -1.75 10.13 -8.52
C THR A 6 -2.58 9.11 -7.77
N LEU A 7 -1.91 8.16 -7.12
CA LEU A 7 -2.55 7.16 -6.28
C LEU A 7 -3.25 7.84 -5.10
N THR A 8 -4.58 7.97 -5.15
CA THR A 8 -5.39 8.49 -4.04
C THR A 8 -6.00 7.32 -3.26
N ILE A 9 -5.32 6.86 -2.21
CA ILE A 9 -5.84 5.88 -1.23
C ILE A 9 -6.31 6.60 0.04
N GLU A 10 -6.79 7.84 -0.07
CA GLU A 10 -7.23 8.59 1.11
C GLU A 10 -8.64 8.18 1.52
N ALA A 11 -8.89 8.16 2.82
CA ALA A 11 -10.22 7.92 3.37
C ALA A 11 -11.14 9.10 3.03
N ALA A 12 -12.29 8.83 2.43
CA ALA A 12 -13.31 9.87 2.23
C ALA A 12 -14.27 9.86 3.43
N PRO A 13 -14.66 11.04 3.97
CA PRO A 13 -15.54 11.12 5.14
C PRO A 13 -16.93 10.54 4.90
N ASP A 14 -17.36 10.45 3.63
CA ASP A 14 -18.65 9.91 3.23
C ASP A 14 -18.61 8.40 2.88
N ASP A 15 -17.41 7.80 2.84
CA ASP A 15 -17.29 6.36 2.58
C ASP A 15 -17.68 5.52 3.81
N PRO A 16 -18.23 4.31 3.62
CA PRO A 16 -18.48 3.39 4.71
C PRO A 16 -17.22 3.16 5.56
N PRO A 17 -17.33 3.06 6.90
CA PRO A 17 -16.19 2.80 7.77
C PRO A 17 -15.35 1.60 7.35
N GLU A 18 -15.99 0.56 6.80
CA GLU A 18 -15.35 -0.64 6.30
C GLU A 18 -14.46 -0.36 5.07
N VAL A 19 -14.91 0.50 4.14
CA VAL A 19 -14.11 0.90 2.97
C VAL A 19 -12.86 1.65 3.43
N ASN A 20 -13.03 2.57 4.38
CA ASN A 20 -11.93 3.33 4.95
C ASN A 20 -10.93 2.45 5.71
N LEU A 21 -11.41 1.40 6.39
CA LEU A 21 -10.54 0.41 7.03
C LEU A 21 -9.65 -0.29 6.00
N TRP A 22 -10.21 -0.73 4.87
CA TRP A 22 -9.43 -1.43 3.84
C TRP A 22 -8.41 -0.51 3.15
N ARG A 23 -8.73 0.77 2.96
CA ARG A 23 -7.75 1.77 2.49
C ARG A 23 -6.58 1.91 3.46
N TRP A 24 -6.85 1.93 4.77
CA TRP A 24 -5.80 1.96 5.79
C TRP A 24 -4.91 0.72 5.78
N VAL A 25 -5.47 -0.46 5.51
CA VAL A 25 -4.69 -1.70 5.37
C VAL A 25 -3.69 -1.57 4.22
N ILE A 26 -4.12 -1.05 3.06
CA ILE A 26 -3.23 -0.83 1.91
C ILE A 26 -2.13 0.18 2.27
N LEU A 27 -2.49 1.33 2.86
CA LEU A 27 -1.52 2.35 3.28
C LEU A 27 -0.50 1.82 4.29
N GLN A 28 -0.94 0.99 5.23
CA GLN A 28 -0.05 0.39 6.21
C GLN A 28 0.91 -0.60 5.54
N ALA A 29 0.43 -1.45 4.63
CA ALA A 29 1.28 -2.37 3.88
C ALA A 29 2.34 -1.63 3.02
N MET A 30 2.00 -0.48 2.44
CA MET A 30 2.97 0.38 1.75
C MET A 30 4.08 0.88 2.68
N ARG A 31 3.71 1.35 3.89
CA ARG A 31 4.68 1.81 4.90
C ARG A 31 5.56 0.67 5.42
N ASP A 32 4.97 -0.50 5.59
CA ASP A 32 5.67 -1.71 6.00
C ASP A 32 6.68 -2.14 4.94
N ALA A 33 6.30 -2.09 3.65
CA ALA A 33 7.19 -2.37 2.52
C ALA A 33 8.31 -1.32 2.34
N GLU A 34 8.10 -0.07 2.76
CA GLU A 34 9.16 0.95 2.82
C GLU A 34 10.24 0.60 3.86
N GLY A 35 9.89 -0.19 4.89
CA GLY A 35 10.82 -0.64 5.92
C GLY A 35 11.21 0.44 6.95
N LYS A 36 10.55 1.61 6.95
CA LYS A 36 10.83 2.71 7.89
C LYS A 36 10.11 2.55 9.24
N LEU A 37 10.14 1.34 9.79
CA LEU A 37 9.50 1.00 11.07
C LEU A 37 10.46 1.28 12.24
N SER A 38 10.50 2.53 12.70
CA SER A 38 11.44 3.02 13.72
C SER A 38 11.33 2.30 15.08
N ALA A 39 10.12 1.86 15.46
CA ALA A 39 9.85 1.20 16.75
C ALA A 39 10.04 -0.33 16.74
N VAL A 40 10.34 -0.93 15.57
CA VAL A 40 10.44 -2.39 15.41
C VAL A 40 11.91 -2.80 15.40
N GLN A 41 12.23 -3.86 16.16
CA GLN A 41 13.59 -4.41 16.20
C GLN A 41 14.07 -4.84 14.81
N PRO A 42 15.36 -4.70 14.47
CA PRO A 42 15.88 -4.95 13.12
C PRO A 42 15.46 -6.28 12.45
N PRO A 43 15.51 -7.46 13.11
CA PRO A 43 15.10 -8.71 12.47
C PRO A 43 13.60 -8.77 12.16
N TYR A 44 12.77 -8.12 12.98
CA TYR A 44 11.33 -8.04 12.75
C TYR A 44 11.01 -7.03 11.64
N ARG A 45 11.78 -5.94 11.53
CA ARG A 45 11.64 -4.94 10.47
C ARG A 45 11.84 -5.56 9.09
N GLU A 46 12.91 -6.32 8.89
CA GLU A 46 13.17 -6.98 7.60
C GLU A 46 12.13 -8.04 7.25
N ARG A 47 11.63 -8.77 8.26
CA ARG A 47 10.55 -9.74 8.04
C ARG A 47 9.27 -9.04 7.59
N VAL A 48 8.85 -7.99 8.31
CA VAL A 48 7.64 -7.21 7.98
C VAL A 48 7.75 -6.60 6.58
N LYS A 49 8.90 -5.99 6.26
CA LYS A 49 9.17 -5.47 4.91
C LYS A 49 9.01 -6.54 3.83
N THR A 50 9.61 -7.71 4.06
CA THR A 50 9.55 -8.84 3.12
C THR A 50 8.14 -9.36 2.93
N GLU A 51 7.39 -9.53 4.03
CA GLU A 51 6.00 -10.01 4.01
C GLU A 51 5.09 -9.00 3.31
N ALA A 52 5.20 -7.70 3.62
CA ALA A 52 4.43 -6.64 2.97
C ALA A 52 4.73 -6.56 1.47
N THR A 53 6.00 -6.63 1.08
CA THR A 53 6.40 -6.62 -0.35
C THR A 53 5.82 -7.82 -1.11
N ARG A 54 5.78 -9.00 -0.49
CA ARG A 54 5.19 -10.21 -1.09
C ARG A 54 3.67 -10.15 -1.16
N TRP A 55 3.03 -9.48 -0.20
CA TRP A 55 1.59 -9.32 -0.17
C TRP A 55 1.12 -8.36 -1.27
N ILE A 56 1.86 -7.29 -1.56
CA ILE A 56 1.57 -6.35 -2.65
C ILE A 56 1.62 -7.10 -4.00
N GLY A 57 0.51 -7.08 -4.74
CA GLY A 57 0.35 -7.84 -5.99
C GLY A 57 -0.08 -9.30 -5.81
N SER A 58 -0.30 -9.76 -4.57
CA SER A 58 -0.89 -11.07 -4.30
C SER A 58 -2.40 -11.09 -4.56
N LYS A 59 -3.00 -12.29 -4.53
CA LYS A 59 -4.46 -12.46 -4.60
C LYS A 59 -5.19 -11.71 -3.47
N ASP A 60 -4.65 -11.76 -2.26
CA ASP A 60 -5.26 -11.13 -1.09
C ASP A 60 -5.22 -9.60 -1.20
N PHE A 61 -4.16 -9.06 -1.80
CA PHE A 61 -4.07 -7.63 -2.12
C PHE A 61 -5.15 -7.20 -3.10
N VAL A 62 -5.41 -8.00 -4.15
CA VAL A 62 -6.49 -7.72 -5.12
C VAL A 62 -7.85 -7.71 -4.43
N GLU A 63 -8.10 -8.66 -3.53
CA GLU A 63 -9.34 -8.71 -2.74
C GLU A 63 -9.49 -7.45 -1.85
N VAL A 64 -8.44 -7.06 -1.15
CA VAL A 64 -8.46 -5.84 -0.32
C VAL A 64 -8.66 -4.57 -1.16
N CYS A 65 -8.11 -4.49 -2.37
CA CYS A 65 -8.37 -3.36 -3.29
C CYS A 65 -9.86 -3.26 -3.64
N HIS A 66 -10.51 -4.38 -3.97
CA HIS A 66 -11.95 -4.38 -4.23
C HIS A 66 -12.77 -3.98 -3.00
N LEU A 67 -12.40 -4.47 -1.81
CA LEU A 67 -13.05 -4.10 -0.56
C LEU A 67 -12.86 -2.59 -0.22
N ALA A 68 -11.77 -2.00 -0.67
CA ALA A 68 -11.48 -0.57 -0.58
C ALA A 68 -12.13 0.28 -1.69
N MET A 69 -12.89 -0.35 -2.61
CA MET A 69 -13.46 0.27 -3.82
C MET A 69 -12.39 0.92 -4.72
N LEU A 70 -11.23 0.29 -4.83
CA LEU A 70 -10.10 0.74 -5.65
C LEU A 70 -9.84 -0.23 -6.79
N ASP A 71 -9.32 0.31 -7.89
CA ASP A 71 -8.83 -0.49 -9.01
C ASP A 71 -7.48 -1.16 -8.63
N PRO A 72 -7.39 -2.50 -8.61
CA PRO A 72 -6.18 -3.18 -8.15
C PRO A 72 -4.94 -2.91 -9.01
N GLU A 73 -5.11 -2.71 -10.32
CA GLU A 73 -4.00 -2.47 -11.26
C GLU A 73 -3.41 -1.07 -11.03
N ALA A 74 -4.27 -0.05 -10.95
CA ALA A 74 -3.87 1.32 -10.64
C ALA A 74 -3.20 1.43 -9.26
N VAL A 75 -3.73 0.72 -8.25
CA VAL A 75 -3.11 0.69 -6.91
C VAL A 75 -1.74 0.01 -6.98
N PHE A 76 -1.63 -1.15 -7.64
CA PHE A 76 -0.36 -1.85 -7.76
C PHE A 76 0.71 -0.98 -8.43
N ASP A 77 0.40 -0.37 -9.57
CA ASP A 77 1.32 0.50 -10.31
C ASP A 77 1.74 1.71 -9.46
N GLY A 78 0.78 2.35 -8.80
CA GLY A 78 1.07 3.48 -7.91
C GLY A 78 1.97 3.09 -6.73
N VAL A 79 1.76 1.91 -6.15
CA VAL A 79 2.60 1.38 -5.06
C VAL A 79 4.01 1.06 -5.57
N GLN A 80 4.16 0.44 -6.74
CA GLN A 80 5.47 0.16 -7.33
C GLN A 80 6.25 1.46 -7.59
N ASN A 81 5.60 2.46 -8.18
CA ASN A 81 6.22 3.78 -8.42
C ASN A 81 6.65 4.44 -7.11
N TYR A 82 5.78 4.46 -6.10
CA TYR A 82 6.10 4.98 -4.78
C TYR A 82 7.33 4.30 -4.16
N LEU A 83 7.37 2.97 -4.16
CA LEU A 83 8.48 2.21 -3.57
C LEU A 83 9.80 2.42 -4.34
N GLN A 84 9.75 2.57 -5.67
CA GLN A 84 10.92 2.90 -6.48
C GLN A 84 11.46 4.30 -6.14
N GLU A 85 10.60 5.31 -6.07
CA GLU A 85 10.99 6.68 -5.69
C GLU A 85 11.66 6.71 -4.31
N LYS A 86 11.12 5.97 -3.33
CA LYS A 86 11.67 5.90 -1.97
C LYS A 86 12.97 5.09 -1.87
N ALA A 87 13.25 4.20 -2.81
CA ALA A 87 14.52 3.46 -2.85
C ALA A 87 15.69 4.34 -3.38
N HIS A 88 15.38 5.38 -4.15
CA HIS A 88 16.35 6.29 -4.75
C HIS A 88 16.52 7.63 -4.01
N ALA A 89 15.76 7.85 -2.93
CA ALA A 89 15.78 9.06 -2.09
C ALA A 89 16.50 8.83 -0.76
#